data_AF-A0A9E5VUM5-F1
#
_entry.id   AF-A0A9E5VUM5-F1
#
_cell.length_a   1.000
_cell.length_b   1.000
_cell.length_c   1.000
_cell.angle_alpha   90.00
_cell.angle_beta   90.00
_cell.angle_gamma   90.00
#
_symmetry.space_group_name_H-M   'P 1'
#
loop_
_entity.id
_entity.type
_entity.pdbx_description
1 polymer ?
#
loop_
_entity_poly.entity_id
_entity_poly.type
_entity_poly.pdbx_seq_one_letter_code
_entity_poly.pdbx_strand_id
1 'polypeptide(L)'
;MAERFRRHGDAYFRFITTPGVEPTNNLAEQALRFVVIARRITQGTRGEPGRRWCERIWTARASCAQQDRSVFEFLHDALRAHFTGQPAPSLLPA
;
A
#
# COMPACT_ATOMS: atom_id res chain seq x y z
N MET A 1 -2.89 20.30 18.30
CA MET A 1 -2.12 20.52 17.04
C MET A 1 -0.71 21.03 17.31
N ALA A 2 -0.52 22.05 18.14
CA ALA A 2 0.80 22.57 18.52
C ALA A 2 1.77 21.51 19.07
N GLU A 3 1.30 20.60 19.93
CA GLU A 3 2.14 19.55 20.52
C GLU A 3 2.64 18.52 19.50
N ARG A 4 1.80 18.12 18.54
CA ARG A 4 2.19 17.26 17.42
C ARG A 4 3.24 17.93 16.54
N PHE A 5 3.10 19.24 16.30
CA PHE A 5 4.09 20.03 15.57
C PHE A 5 5.42 20.12 16.32
N ARG A 6 5.40 20.35 17.64
CA ARG A 6 6.63 20.32 18.45
C ARG A 6 7.32 18.96 18.42
N ARG A 7 6.55 17.86 18.44
CA ARG A 7 7.10 16.50 18.46
C ARG A 7 7.61 16.02 17.10
N HIS A 8 7.03 16.49 15.99
CA HIS A 8 7.30 15.96 14.65
C HIS A 8 7.70 17.03 13.62
N GLY A 9 7.99 18.26 14.05
CA GLY A 9 8.29 19.40 13.17
C GLY A 9 9.36 19.10 12.13
N ASP A 10 10.43 18.40 12.54
CA ASP A 10 11.52 18.00 11.66
C ASP A 10 11.09 17.13 10.48
N ALA A 11 9.99 16.36 10.62
CA ALA A 11 9.44 15.56 9.53
C ALA A 11 8.63 16.44 8.56
N TYR A 12 7.92 17.45 9.06
CA TYR A 12 7.16 18.39 8.22
C TYR A 12 8.06 19.23 7.33
N PHE A 13 9.26 19.59 7.80
CA PHE A 13 10.19 20.47 7.08
C PHE A 13 11.42 19.75 6.52
N ARG A 14 11.39 18.40 6.45
CA ARG A 14 12.52 17.60 5.96
C ARG A 14 12.98 17.98 4.56
N PHE A 15 12.04 18.42 3.71
CA PHE A 15 12.32 18.89 2.35
C PHE A 15 13.26 20.10 2.29
N ILE A 16 13.37 20.91 3.36
CA ILE A 16 14.26 22.07 3.41
C ILE A 16 15.73 21.61 3.43
N THR A 17 16.02 20.50 4.11
CA THR A 17 17.38 20.03 4.37
C THR A 17 17.77 18.78 3.60
N THR A 18 16.81 18.11 2.95
CA THR A 18 17.02 16.84 2.25
C THR A 18 16.69 17.00 0.77
N PRO A 19 17.70 17.10 -0.12
CA PRO A 19 17.50 17.14 -1.56
C PRO A 19 16.69 15.92 -2.06
N GLY A 20 15.76 16.16 -3.00
CA GLY A 20 14.91 15.11 -3.58
C GLY A 20 13.66 14.75 -2.77
N VAL A 21 13.46 15.35 -1.59
CA VAL A 21 12.19 15.24 -0.84
C VAL A 21 11.31 16.42 -1.22
N GLU A 22 10.16 16.14 -1.81
CA GLU A 22 9.19 17.18 -2.17
C GLU A 22 8.53 17.80 -0.93
N PRO A 23 8.16 19.10 -0.96
CA PRO A 23 7.43 19.77 0.12
C PRO A 23 5.95 19.35 0.21
N THR A 24 5.59 18.21 -0.37
CA THR A 24 4.21 17.73 -0.50
C THR A 24 4.11 16.26 -0.08
N ASN A 25 2.94 15.85 0.39
CA ASN A 25 2.63 14.45 0.66
C ASN A 25 2.07 13.72 -0.58
N ASN A 26 2.16 14.31 -1.78
CA ASN A 26 1.54 13.80 -3.01
C ASN A 26 1.90 12.34 -3.27
N LEU A 27 3.17 11.95 -3.08
CA LEU A 27 3.60 10.56 -3.27
C LEU A 27 2.84 9.59 -2.36
N ALA A 28 2.73 9.93 -1.08
CA ALA A 28 2.02 9.11 -0.09
C ALA A 28 0.50 9.08 -0.37
N GLU A 29 -0.09 10.23 -0.74
CA GLU A 29 -1.51 10.32 -1.08
C GLU A 29 -1.84 9.53 -2.35
N GLN A 30 -1.01 9.62 -3.38
CA GLN A 30 -1.18 8.85 -4.62
C GLN A 30 -1.08 7.35 -4.37
N ALA A 31 -0.13 6.91 -3.54
CA ALA A 31 0.00 5.51 -3.16
C ALA A 31 -1.27 4.94 -2.49
N LEU A 32 -2.01 5.77 -1.72
CA LEU A 32 -3.22 5.36 -1.01
C LEU A 32 -4.52 5.68 -1.76
N ARG A 33 -4.48 6.50 -2.81
CA ARG A 33 -5.66 7.04 -3.51
C ARG A 33 -6.63 5.96 -3.95
N PHE A 34 -6.14 4.84 -4.47
CA PHE A 34 -6.99 3.75 -4.93
C PHE A 34 -7.80 3.11 -3.79
N VAL A 35 -7.23 3.04 -2.57
CA VAL A 35 -7.91 2.51 -1.39
C VAL A 35 -9.03 3.45 -0.96
N VAL A 36 -8.76 4.76 -0.97
CA VAL A 36 -9.74 5.80 -0.64
C VAL A 36 -10.93 5.75 -1.60
N ILE A 37 -10.65 5.65 -2.91
CA ILE A 37 -11.70 5.51 -3.94
C ILE A 37 -12.49 4.22 -3.74
N ALA A 38 -11.82 3.09 -3.57
CA ALA A 38 -12.47 1.80 -3.36
C ALA A 38 -13.39 1.83 -2.13
N ARG A 39 -12.92 2.39 -1.00
CA ARG A 39 -13.72 2.55 0.22
C ARG A 39 -14.92 3.47 0.00
N ARG A 40 -14.76 4.55 -0.77
CA ARG A 40 -15.85 5.50 -1.07
C ARG A 40 -16.95 4.82 -1.89
N ILE A 41 -16.59 4.01 -2.88
CA ILE A 41 -17.54 3.30 -3.76
C ILE A 41 -18.23 2.16 -3.02
N THR A 42 -17.45 1.34 -2.30
CA THR A 42 -17.95 0.11 -1.65
C THR A 42 -18.57 0.35 -0.27
N GLN A 43 -18.42 1.55 0.30
CA GLN A 43 -18.72 1.89 1.69
C GLN A 43 -17.92 1.06 2.72
N GLY A 44 -16.84 0.40 2.28
CA GLY A 44 -15.95 -0.40 3.13
C GLY A 44 -16.52 -1.77 3.51
N THR A 45 -15.99 -2.33 4.59
CA THR A 45 -16.22 -3.72 5.01
C THR A 45 -17.03 -3.76 6.31
N ARG A 46 -17.97 -4.72 6.43
CA ARG A 46 -18.85 -4.85 7.62
C ARG A 46 -18.35 -5.84 8.68
N GLY A 47 -17.18 -6.45 8.50
CA GLY A 47 -16.66 -7.44 9.43
C GLY A 47 -15.20 -7.77 9.20
N GLU A 48 -14.63 -8.50 10.16
CA GLU A 48 -13.22 -8.89 10.18
C GLU A 48 -12.76 -9.64 8.93
N PRO A 49 -13.52 -10.62 8.37
CA PRO A 49 -13.11 -11.29 7.15
C PRO A 49 -12.93 -10.33 5.97
N GLY A 50 -13.84 -9.35 5.84
CA GLY A 50 -13.75 -8.33 4.80
C GLY A 50 -12.54 -7.41 5.00
N ARG A 51 -12.26 -6.99 6.23
CA ARG A 51 -11.07 -6.18 6.56
C ARG A 51 -9.79 -6.90 6.16
N ARG A 52 -9.65 -8.17 6.54
CA ARG A 52 -8.48 -9.01 6.20
C ARG A 52 -8.34 -9.27 4.70
N TRP A 53 -9.45 -9.39 3.98
CA TRP A 53 -9.39 -9.49 2.52
C TRP A 53 -8.86 -8.19 1.91
N CYS A 54 -9.48 -7.06 2.26
CA CYS A 54 -9.12 -5.74 1.74
C CYS A 54 -7.68 -5.36 2.05
N GLU A 55 -7.20 -5.55 3.29
CA GLU A 55 -5.82 -5.23 3.66
C GLU A 55 -4.81 -6.00 2.80
N ARG A 56 -5.06 -7.30 2.54
CA ARG A 56 -4.15 -8.18 1.80
C ARG A 56 -4.13 -7.87 0.31
N ILE A 57 -5.31 -7.75 -0.31
CA ILE A 57 -5.40 -7.51 -1.76
C ILE A 57 -4.87 -6.12 -2.12
N TRP A 58 -5.11 -5.11 -1.27
CA TRP A 58 -4.56 -3.77 -1.48
C TRP A 58 -3.05 -3.74 -1.28
N THR A 59 -2.52 -4.46 -0.29
CA THR A 59 -1.07 -4.60 -0.10
C THR A 59 -0.40 -5.27 -1.30
N ALA A 60 -0.97 -6.39 -1.78
CA ALA A 60 -0.46 -7.10 -2.96
C ALA A 60 -0.45 -6.20 -4.19
N ARG A 61 -1.58 -5.53 -4.48
CA ARG A 61 -1.69 -4.60 -5.62
C ARG A 61 -0.71 -3.43 -5.52
N ALA A 62 -0.61 -2.79 -4.36
CA ALA A 62 0.28 -1.64 -4.16
C ALA A 62 1.74 -2.04 -4.32
N SER A 63 2.14 -3.16 -3.72
CA SER A 63 3.52 -3.65 -3.80
C SER A 63 3.88 -4.07 -5.23
N CYS A 64 2.99 -4.79 -5.93
CA CYS A 64 3.21 -5.15 -7.34
C CYS A 64 3.36 -3.90 -8.21
N ALA A 65 2.50 -2.89 -8.05
CA ALA A 65 2.60 -1.64 -8.80
C ALA A 65 3.92 -0.88 -8.53
N GLN A 66 4.42 -0.88 -7.30
CA GLN A 66 5.72 -0.27 -6.96
C GLN A 66 6.92 -1.03 -7.54
N GLN A 67 6.77 -2.33 -7.80
CA GLN A 67 7.79 -3.21 -8.34
C GLN A 67 7.71 -3.37 -9.87
N ASP A 68 6.85 -2.60 -10.54
CA ASP A 68 6.53 -2.77 -11.97
C ASP A 68 6.13 -4.21 -12.34
N ARG A 69 5.40 -4.87 -11.42
CA ARG A 69 4.94 -6.26 -11.54
C ARG A 69 3.44 -6.32 -11.76
N SER A 70 3.00 -7.26 -12.59
CA SER A 70 1.57 -7.56 -12.76
C SER A 70 0.99 -8.18 -11.49
N VAL A 71 0.02 -7.48 -10.86
CA VAL A 71 -0.74 -8.04 -9.74
C VAL A 71 -1.55 -9.27 -10.16
N PHE A 72 -2.02 -9.31 -11.41
CA PHE A 72 -2.79 -10.44 -11.92
C PHE A 72 -1.92 -11.70 -11.98
N GLU A 73 -0.72 -11.60 -12.55
CA GLU A 73 0.22 -12.73 -12.61
C GLU A 73 0.64 -13.19 -11.22
N PHE A 74 0.91 -12.26 -10.30
CA PHE A 74 1.20 -12.59 -8.90
C PHE A 74 0.06 -13.41 -8.26
N LEU A 75 -1.20 -12.98 -8.44
CA LEU A 75 -2.36 -13.69 -7.89
C LEU A 75 -2.56 -15.04 -8.56
N HIS A 76 -2.39 -15.12 -9.87
CA HIS A 76 -2.45 -16.38 -10.62
C HIS A 76 -1.43 -17.39 -10.07
N ASP A 77 -0.17 -16.97 -9.93
CA ASP A 77 0.89 -17.84 -9.44
C ASP A 77 0.69 -18.23 -7.97
N ALA A 78 0.21 -17.31 -7.14
CA ALA A 78 -0.12 -17.60 -5.75
C ALA A 78 -1.25 -18.62 -5.62
N LEU A 79 -2.31 -18.49 -6.43
CA LEU A 79 -3.40 -19.46 -6.45
C LEU A 79 -2.93 -20.82 -6.98
N ARG A 80 -2.17 -20.84 -8.07
CA ARG A 80 -1.60 -22.07 -8.64
C ARG A 80 -0.71 -22.77 -7.62
N ALA A 81 0.17 -22.05 -6.93
CA ALA A 81 1.04 -22.60 -5.90
C ALA A 81 0.24 -23.20 -4.74
N HIS A 82 -0.80 -22.50 -4.27
CA HIS A 82 -1.68 -22.98 -3.21
C HIS A 82 -2.36 -24.32 -3.58
N PHE A 83 -2.91 -24.44 -4.79
CA PHE A 83 -3.59 -25.66 -5.22
C PHE A 83 -2.63 -26.81 -5.55
N THR A 84 -1.36 -26.53 -5.84
CA THR A 84 -0.35 -27.54 -6.19
C THR A 84 0.58 -27.89 -5.02
N GLY A 85 0.35 -27.32 -3.83
CA GLY A 85 1.20 -27.53 -2.65
C GLY A 85 2.62 -26.96 -2.80
N GLN A 86 2.81 -26.01 -3.71
CA GLN A 86 4.10 -25.36 -3.95
C GLN A 86 4.25 -24.08 -3.12
N PRO A 87 5.50 -23.59 -2.90
CA PRO A 87 5.72 -22.31 -2.26
C PRO A 87 5.05 -21.15 -3.02
N ALA A 88 4.34 -20.28 -2.30
CA ALA A 88 3.76 -19.08 -2.89
C ALA A 88 4.87 -18.11 -3.36
N PRO A 89 4.66 -17.36 -4.45
CA PRO A 89 5.60 -16.34 -4.89
C PRO A 89 5.77 -15.28 -3.80
N SER A 90 7.02 -14.83 -3.59
CA SER A 90 7.29 -13.71 -2.69
C SER A 90 6.68 -12.42 -3.24
N LEU A 91 6.15 -11.59 -2.33
CA LEU A 91 5.78 -10.20 -2.60
C LEU A 91 6.95 -9.24 -2.31
N LEU A 92 7.97 -9.71 -1.59
CA LEU A 92 9.20 -8.94 -1.37
C LEU A 92 10.10 -9.05 -2.60
N PRO A 93 10.78 -7.95 -3.01
CA PRO A 93 11.77 -8.00 -4.07
C PRO A 93 12.94 -8.92 -3.69
N ALA A 94 13.63 -9.42 -4.71
CA ALA A 94 14.83 -10.26 -4.57
C ALA A 94 16.04 -9.46 -4.05
#